data_AF-A0A954G1D4-F1
#
_entry.id   AF-A0A954G1D4-F1
#
_cell.length_a   1.000
_cell.length_b   1.000
_cell.length_c   1.000
_cell.angle_alpha   90.00
_cell.angle_beta   90.00
_cell.angle_gamma   90.00
#
_symmetry.space_group_name_H-M   'P 1'
#
loop_
_entity.id
_entity.type
_entity.pdbx_description
1 polymer ?
#
loop_
_entity_poly.entity_id
_entity_poly.type
_entity_poly.pdbx_seq_one_letter_code
_entity_poly.pdbx_strand_id
1 'polypeptide(L)'
;AGFRKQAIEELREELSRQFTLDASSIERKPSDEETELQRLAFIERQANAAVALIRLEDTRPVYEFLTVDRDPEALSQFIYRIRGREVSPLLLINSFRELESKAVPENSVERRQHFYRLYGFLLGLGEFTFDQLPAQQRDILTSELVAMYGTHPSRAVHSALGWLLRRWGQDELVRRVDETPLDYDESGKREWYVLKIDPPAPATAESVRSMVGRLSDHTKAVPTAAKDSANKPVIDLLAPLYFTMIVFPGGEFEMGDPENSRRIKVTGPIAVCDQEVTWQHFSSFDADSHRQEWERKYKKTLEAEDPAFGVNWYEAVNFCRWLTSARGLDEKSQSYIHFDFPSGLESNPGWLNLPAGTEWPMRAGRPGFRLLTDEEWEYVARYGTGTTYSFGNSESLLAEYNWYTDNSDQWSHRTKQL
;
A
#
# COMPACT_ATOMS: atom_id res chain seq x y z
N ALA A 1 -33.19 19.49 -26.12
CA ALA A 1 -31.83 19.46 -26.73
C ALA A 1 -30.98 20.67 -26.33
N GLY A 2 -31.48 21.91 -26.42
CA GLY A 2 -30.72 23.13 -26.07
C GLY A 2 -30.19 23.16 -24.61
N PHE A 3 -31.06 22.94 -23.62
CA PHE A 3 -30.65 22.96 -22.20
C PHE A 3 -29.60 21.91 -21.83
N ARG A 4 -29.69 20.69 -22.40
CA ARG A 4 -28.66 19.64 -22.16
C ARG A 4 -27.30 20.07 -22.72
N LYS A 5 -27.27 20.63 -23.93
CA LYS A 5 -26.03 21.07 -24.55
C LYS A 5 -25.40 22.23 -23.78
N GLN A 6 -26.22 23.19 -23.33
CA GLN A 6 -25.76 24.31 -22.50
C GLN A 6 -25.19 23.81 -21.16
N ALA A 7 -25.91 22.93 -20.46
CA ALA A 7 -25.42 22.37 -19.20
C ALA A 7 -24.09 21.62 -19.36
N ILE A 8 -23.93 20.83 -20.43
CA ILE A 8 -22.65 20.15 -20.72
C ILE A 8 -21.51 21.17 -20.90
N GLU A 9 -21.76 22.28 -21.61
CA GLU A 9 -20.74 23.30 -21.83
C GLU A 9 -20.35 24.01 -20.53
N GLU A 10 -21.33 24.38 -19.70
CA GLU A 10 -21.08 24.98 -18.38
C GLU A 10 -20.26 24.05 -17.46
N LEU A 11 -20.51 22.74 -17.51
CA LEU A 11 -19.75 21.75 -16.75
C LEU A 11 -18.32 21.57 -17.27
N ARG A 12 -18.13 21.62 -18.59
CA ARG A 12 -16.79 21.60 -19.21
C ARG A 12 -15.99 22.84 -18.84
N GLU A 13 -16.63 24.00 -18.88
CA GLU A 13 -16.03 25.25 -18.42
C GLU A 13 -15.58 25.13 -16.97
N GLU A 14 -16.40 24.61 -16.06
CA GLU A 14 -16.04 24.42 -14.65
C GLU A 14 -14.79 23.52 -14.48
N LEU A 15 -14.67 22.43 -15.25
CA LEU A 15 -13.49 21.56 -15.19
C LEU A 15 -12.21 22.24 -15.69
N SER A 16 -12.35 23.15 -16.65
CA SER A 16 -11.23 23.90 -17.23
C SER A 16 -10.77 25.09 -16.37
N ARG A 17 -11.58 25.51 -15.39
CA ARG A 17 -11.23 26.64 -14.50
C ARG A 17 -9.98 26.33 -13.69
N GLN A 18 -9.17 27.36 -13.49
CA GLN A 18 -8.04 27.35 -12.57
C GLN A 18 -8.46 27.90 -11.22
N PHE A 19 -7.86 27.39 -10.15
CA PHE A 19 -8.11 27.92 -8.82
C PHE A 19 -7.59 29.36 -8.73
N THR A 20 -8.48 30.27 -8.37
CA THR A 20 -8.15 31.66 -8.07
C THR A 20 -8.74 31.99 -6.71
N LEU A 21 -7.93 32.52 -5.79
CA LEU A 21 -8.42 33.03 -4.51
C LEU A 21 -9.43 34.16 -4.77
N ASP A 22 -10.56 34.12 -4.06
CA ASP A 22 -11.61 35.12 -4.24
C ASP A 22 -11.09 36.51 -3.81
N ALA A 23 -11.03 37.44 -4.76
CA ALA A 23 -10.55 38.80 -4.54
C ALA A 23 -11.59 39.69 -3.82
N SER A 24 -12.73 39.16 -3.35
CA SER A 24 -13.72 39.96 -2.62
C SER A 24 -13.28 40.34 -1.19
N SER A 25 -12.16 39.81 -0.71
CA SER A 25 -11.53 40.13 0.58
C SER A 25 -10.25 40.98 0.42
N ILE A 26 -10.27 41.98 -0.49
CA ILE A 26 -9.14 42.91 -0.73
C ILE A 26 -8.68 43.69 0.52
N GLU A 27 -9.45 43.72 1.62
CA GLU A 27 -9.04 44.44 2.84
C GLU A 27 -8.16 43.62 3.81
N ARG A 28 -8.06 42.28 3.69
CA ARG A 28 -7.18 41.48 4.56
C ARG A 28 -6.70 40.21 3.85
N LYS A 29 -5.40 39.91 3.99
CA LYS A 29 -4.82 38.63 3.54
C LYS A 29 -5.57 37.47 4.23
N PRO A 30 -6.18 36.53 3.48
CA PRO A 30 -6.93 35.42 4.06
C PRO A 30 -6.01 34.56 4.94
N SER A 31 -6.58 33.93 5.97
CA SER A 31 -5.85 32.95 6.77
C SER A 31 -5.54 31.69 5.96
N ASP A 32 -4.61 30.86 6.45
CA ASP A 32 -4.28 29.58 5.82
C ASP A 32 -5.49 28.62 5.83
N GLU A 33 -6.30 28.67 6.90
CA GLU A 33 -7.53 27.89 7.03
C GLU A 33 -8.64 28.33 6.05
N GLU A 34 -8.84 29.65 5.88
CA GLU A 34 -9.78 30.19 4.91
C GLU A 34 -9.37 29.84 3.47
N THR A 35 -8.07 29.90 3.19
CA THR A 35 -7.48 29.52 1.91
C THR A 35 -7.74 28.04 1.61
N GLU A 36 -7.53 27.17 2.61
CA GLU A 36 -7.75 25.73 2.47
C GLU A 36 -9.22 25.39 2.26
N LEU A 37 -10.14 26.04 2.98
CA LEU A 37 -11.58 25.88 2.77
C LEU A 37 -12.01 26.28 1.35
N GLN A 38 -11.49 27.39 0.82
CA GLN A 38 -11.78 27.81 -0.55
C GLN A 38 -11.21 26.84 -1.60
N ARG A 39 -9.99 26.34 -1.38
CA ARG A 39 -9.35 25.33 -2.22
C ARG A 39 -10.18 24.05 -2.26
N LEU A 40 -10.58 23.53 -1.10
CA LEU A 40 -11.42 22.33 -0.99
C LEU A 40 -12.76 22.55 -1.71
N ALA A 41 -13.48 23.64 -1.42
CA ALA A 41 -14.76 23.94 -2.07
C ALA A 41 -14.63 24.04 -3.60
N PHE A 42 -13.53 24.60 -4.11
CA PHE A 42 -13.26 24.64 -5.55
C PHE A 42 -13.06 23.24 -6.15
N ILE A 43 -12.23 22.41 -5.52
CA ILE A 43 -11.98 21.03 -5.95
C ILE A 43 -13.27 20.21 -5.94
N GLU A 44 -14.08 20.35 -4.89
CA GLU A 44 -15.37 19.69 -4.78
C GLU A 44 -16.33 20.06 -5.91
N ARG A 45 -16.39 21.34 -6.30
CA ARG A 45 -17.20 21.79 -7.44
C ARG A 45 -16.74 21.16 -8.75
N GLN A 46 -15.44 21.10 -8.99
CA GLN A 46 -14.91 20.46 -10.19
C GLN A 46 -15.17 18.95 -10.20
N ALA A 47 -14.98 18.27 -9.07
CA ALA A 47 -15.33 16.85 -8.93
C ALA A 47 -16.84 16.62 -9.18
N ASN A 48 -17.71 17.53 -8.73
CA ASN A 48 -19.15 17.49 -9.04
C ASN A 48 -19.40 17.59 -10.54
N ALA A 49 -18.70 18.50 -11.22
CA ALA A 49 -18.83 18.70 -12.65
C ALA A 49 -18.36 17.45 -13.44
N ALA A 50 -17.24 16.86 -13.06
CA ALA A 50 -16.73 15.61 -13.64
C ALA A 50 -17.75 14.47 -13.53
N VAL A 51 -18.29 14.24 -12.32
CA VAL A 51 -19.29 13.19 -12.09
C VAL A 51 -20.57 13.45 -12.89
N ALA A 52 -21.02 14.70 -12.99
CA ALA A 52 -22.19 15.07 -13.81
C ALA A 52 -21.94 14.80 -15.31
N LEU A 53 -20.74 15.07 -15.81
CA LEU A 53 -20.38 14.82 -17.21
C LEU A 53 -20.35 13.31 -17.54
N ILE A 54 -19.87 12.45 -16.63
CA ILE A 54 -19.99 10.99 -16.81
C ILE A 54 -21.45 10.58 -16.97
N ARG A 55 -22.34 11.07 -16.11
CA ARG A 55 -23.80 10.77 -16.20
C ARG A 55 -24.43 11.26 -17.50
N LEU A 56 -23.86 12.30 -18.09
CA LEU A 56 -24.29 12.85 -19.38
C LEU A 56 -23.64 12.17 -20.58
N GLU A 57 -22.86 11.11 -20.36
CA GLU A 57 -22.10 10.33 -21.35
C GLU A 57 -21.01 11.15 -22.07
N ASP A 58 -20.52 12.20 -21.42
CA ASP A 58 -19.45 13.05 -21.92
C ASP A 58 -18.17 12.84 -21.08
N THR A 59 -17.49 11.73 -21.33
CA THR A 59 -16.40 11.24 -20.48
C THR A 59 -15.05 11.87 -20.79
N ARG A 60 -14.86 12.41 -22.00
CA ARG A 60 -13.57 12.97 -22.44
C ARG A 60 -13.04 14.10 -21.54
N PRO A 61 -13.85 15.08 -21.12
CA PRO A 61 -13.38 16.13 -20.20
C PRO A 61 -12.93 15.59 -18.83
N VAL A 62 -13.45 14.42 -18.42
CA VAL A 62 -13.04 13.80 -17.15
C VAL A 62 -11.61 13.26 -17.23
N TYR A 63 -11.16 12.84 -18.42
CA TYR A 63 -9.76 12.45 -18.63
C TYR A 63 -8.81 13.65 -18.47
N GLU A 64 -9.27 14.86 -18.78
CA GLU A 64 -8.52 16.11 -18.58
C GLU A 64 -8.58 16.59 -17.13
N PHE A 65 -9.59 16.14 -16.37
CA PHE A 65 -9.68 16.38 -14.93
C PHE A 65 -8.75 15.44 -14.13
N LEU A 66 -8.68 14.16 -14.49
CA LEU A 66 -7.86 13.17 -13.80
C LEU A 66 -6.40 13.22 -14.27
N THR A 67 -5.61 14.14 -13.73
CA THR A 67 -4.20 14.33 -14.09
C THR A 67 -3.28 14.35 -12.86
N VAL A 68 -2.06 13.82 -13.02
CA VAL A 68 -1.03 13.67 -11.96
C VAL A 68 -0.55 15.01 -11.42
N ASP A 69 -0.60 16.05 -12.24
CA ASP A 69 -0.19 17.42 -11.93
C ASP A 69 -1.28 18.26 -11.27
N ARG A 70 -2.50 17.73 -11.16
CA ARG A 70 -3.58 18.35 -10.42
C ARG A 70 -3.40 18.09 -8.92
N ASP A 71 -4.14 18.85 -8.15
CA ASP A 71 -4.32 18.63 -6.74
C ASP A 71 -4.67 17.15 -6.40
N PRO A 72 -3.91 16.48 -5.51
CA PRO A 72 -4.17 15.08 -5.13
C PRO A 72 -5.59 14.85 -4.60
N GLU A 73 -6.18 15.83 -3.92
CA GLU A 73 -7.54 15.76 -3.36
C GLU A 73 -8.60 15.65 -4.48
N ALA A 74 -8.31 16.13 -5.70
CA ALA A 74 -9.25 16.09 -6.81
C ALA A 74 -9.67 14.67 -7.20
N LEU A 75 -8.73 13.72 -7.18
CA LEU A 75 -9.04 12.32 -7.44
C LEU A 75 -9.91 11.74 -6.32
N SER A 76 -9.52 11.95 -5.07
CA SER A 76 -10.25 11.45 -3.89
C SER A 76 -11.68 11.97 -3.84
N GLN A 77 -11.88 13.26 -4.12
CA GLN A 77 -13.20 13.89 -4.20
C GLN A 77 -14.03 13.34 -5.36
N PHE A 78 -13.40 13.07 -6.51
CA PHE A 78 -14.07 12.42 -7.64
C PHE A 78 -14.56 11.02 -7.28
N ILE A 79 -13.71 10.18 -6.69
CA ILE A 79 -14.06 8.82 -6.24
C ILE A 79 -15.22 8.87 -5.24
N TYR A 80 -15.07 9.65 -4.16
CA TYR A 80 -16.08 9.77 -3.11
C TYR A 80 -17.48 10.17 -3.66
N ARG A 81 -17.52 10.99 -4.72
CA ARG A 81 -18.76 11.49 -5.32
C ARG A 81 -19.41 10.52 -6.31
N ILE A 82 -18.69 9.51 -6.81
CA ILE A 82 -19.28 8.46 -7.65
C ILE A 82 -20.34 7.67 -6.85
N ARG A 83 -20.04 7.34 -5.59
CA ARG A 83 -20.91 6.56 -4.68
C ARG A 83 -22.30 7.16 -4.48
N GLY A 84 -22.39 8.48 -4.35
CA GLY A 84 -23.62 9.18 -3.95
C GLY A 84 -24.49 9.73 -5.10
N ARG A 85 -24.10 9.54 -6.37
CA ARG A 85 -24.71 10.28 -7.50
C ARG A 85 -25.26 9.42 -8.63
N GLU A 86 -25.55 8.15 -8.37
CA GLU A 86 -26.21 7.26 -9.33
C GLU A 86 -25.44 7.17 -10.67
N VAL A 87 -24.11 7.25 -10.63
CA VAL A 87 -23.29 6.96 -11.80
C VAL A 87 -23.46 5.48 -12.11
N SER A 88 -23.85 5.16 -13.34
CA SER A 88 -23.98 3.76 -13.76
C SER A 88 -22.59 3.09 -13.78
N PRO A 89 -22.41 1.94 -13.11
CA PRO A 89 -21.13 1.20 -13.17
C PRO A 89 -20.75 0.86 -14.61
N LEU A 90 -21.73 0.64 -15.49
CA LEU A 90 -21.49 0.34 -16.90
C LEU A 90 -20.81 1.50 -17.63
N LEU A 91 -21.13 2.75 -17.27
CA LEU A 91 -20.47 3.92 -17.87
C LEU A 91 -18.99 3.96 -17.48
N LEU A 92 -18.67 3.69 -16.21
CA LEU A 92 -17.28 3.62 -15.74
C LEU A 92 -16.51 2.47 -16.37
N ILE A 93 -17.12 1.29 -16.50
CA ILE A 93 -16.53 0.14 -17.22
C ILE A 93 -16.21 0.52 -18.67
N ASN A 94 -17.15 1.17 -19.35
CA ASN A 94 -16.96 1.58 -20.74
C ASN A 94 -15.85 2.64 -20.87
N SER A 95 -15.79 3.62 -19.97
CA SER A 95 -14.72 4.63 -19.94
C SER A 95 -13.36 4.01 -19.66
N PHE A 96 -13.29 3.08 -18.71
CA PHE A 96 -12.07 2.34 -18.40
C PHE A 96 -11.57 1.56 -19.63
N ARG A 97 -12.44 0.79 -20.29
CA ARG A 97 -12.09 0.04 -21.52
C ARG A 97 -11.71 0.96 -22.68
N GLU A 98 -12.38 2.10 -22.83
CA GLU A 98 -12.01 3.09 -23.84
C GLU A 98 -10.58 3.59 -23.59
N LEU A 99 -10.21 3.88 -22.34
CA LEU A 99 -8.86 4.30 -21.97
C LEU A 99 -7.84 3.19 -22.15
N GLU A 100 -8.14 1.99 -21.68
CA GLU A 100 -7.28 0.80 -21.75
C GLU A 100 -6.93 0.42 -23.19
N SER A 101 -7.91 0.53 -24.10
CA SER A 101 -7.70 0.23 -25.53
C SER A 101 -6.79 1.23 -26.26
N LYS A 102 -6.51 2.40 -25.67
CA LYS A 102 -5.63 3.40 -26.28
C LYS A 102 -4.17 3.00 -26.13
N ALA A 103 -3.38 3.26 -27.18
CA ALA A 103 -1.95 3.03 -27.12
C ALA A 103 -1.31 3.83 -25.98
N VAL A 104 -0.48 3.14 -25.18
CA VAL A 104 0.27 3.77 -24.08
C VAL A 104 1.26 4.79 -24.68
N PRO A 105 1.22 6.07 -24.25
CA PRO A 105 2.12 7.08 -24.79
C PRO A 105 3.60 6.74 -24.54
N GLU A 106 4.44 7.03 -25.54
CA GLU A 106 5.89 6.88 -25.41
C GLU A 106 6.48 7.94 -24.47
N ASN A 107 5.93 9.16 -24.49
CA ASN A 107 6.34 10.26 -23.61
C ASN A 107 6.07 9.91 -22.13
N SER A 108 7.08 10.08 -21.27
CA SER A 108 6.99 9.66 -19.85
C SER A 108 5.95 10.45 -19.04
N VAL A 109 5.72 11.72 -19.35
CA VAL A 109 4.70 12.55 -18.68
C VAL A 109 3.32 12.09 -19.11
N GLU A 110 3.05 12.00 -20.41
CA GLU A 110 1.75 11.55 -20.93
C GLU A 110 1.43 10.11 -20.52
N ARG A 111 2.44 9.25 -20.44
CA ARG A 111 2.30 7.88 -19.93
C ARG A 111 1.85 7.86 -18.48
N ARG A 112 2.46 8.67 -17.61
CA ARG A 112 2.04 8.79 -16.21
C ARG A 112 0.61 9.31 -16.12
N GLN A 113 0.25 10.30 -16.94
CA GLN A 113 -1.14 10.79 -17.02
C GLN A 113 -2.12 9.70 -17.43
N HIS A 114 -1.76 8.91 -18.45
CA HIS A 114 -2.57 7.78 -18.90
C HIS A 114 -2.78 6.74 -17.79
N PHE A 115 -1.72 6.32 -17.10
CA PHE A 115 -1.83 5.37 -15.98
C PHE A 115 -2.60 5.94 -14.79
N TYR A 116 -2.46 7.23 -14.49
CA TYR A 116 -3.21 7.89 -13.42
C TYR A 116 -4.71 7.94 -13.69
N ARG A 117 -5.12 8.10 -14.96
CA ARG A 117 -6.53 7.99 -15.35
C ARG A 117 -7.06 6.58 -15.11
N LEU A 118 -6.33 5.55 -15.59
CA LEU A 118 -6.71 4.15 -15.34
C LEU A 118 -6.85 3.87 -13.84
N TYR A 119 -5.86 4.30 -13.06
CA TYR A 119 -5.88 4.25 -11.60
C TYR A 119 -7.15 4.88 -11.03
N GLY A 120 -7.50 6.11 -11.44
CA GLY A 120 -8.70 6.78 -10.93
C GLY A 120 -10.02 6.10 -11.31
N PHE A 121 -10.11 5.52 -12.52
CA PHE A 121 -11.29 4.73 -12.92
C PHE A 121 -11.39 3.41 -12.16
N LEU A 122 -10.27 2.75 -11.88
CA LEU A 122 -10.25 1.52 -11.06
C LEU A 122 -10.72 1.80 -9.63
N LEU A 123 -10.24 2.90 -9.03
CA LEU A 123 -10.72 3.32 -7.71
C LEU A 123 -12.22 3.67 -7.74
N GLY A 124 -12.65 4.41 -8.76
CA GLY A 124 -14.07 4.74 -8.95
C GLY A 124 -14.97 3.50 -9.14
N LEU A 125 -14.46 2.42 -9.75
CA LEU A 125 -15.17 1.15 -9.85
C LEU A 125 -15.30 0.44 -8.48
N GLY A 126 -14.33 0.62 -7.59
CA GLY A 126 -14.36 0.07 -6.23
C GLY A 126 -15.44 0.67 -5.33
N GLU A 127 -15.97 1.84 -5.69
CA GLU A 127 -17.15 2.42 -5.01
C GLU A 127 -18.42 1.59 -5.16
N PHE A 128 -18.44 0.65 -6.12
CA PHE A 128 -19.53 -0.28 -6.33
C PHE A 128 -19.20 -1.65 -5.76
N THR A 129 -20.16 -2.25 -5.09
CA THR A 129 -20.08 -3.67 -4.72
C THR A 129 -20.18 -4.53 -5.98
N PHE A 130 -19.61 -5.73 -5.94
CA PHE A 130 -19.56 -6.61 -7.10
C PHE A 130 -20.97 -6.96 -7.65
N ASP A 131 -21.96 -7.05 -6.77
CA ASP A 131 -23.37 -7.31 -7.11
C ASP A 131 -24.09 -6.11 -7.74
N GLN A 132 -23.57 -4.89 -7.63
CA GLN A 132 -24.08 -3.72 -8.34
C GLN A 132 -23.64 -3.67 -9.80
N LEU A 133 -22.60 -4.43 -10.18
CA LEU A 133 -22.15 -4.51 -11.56
C LEU A 133 -23.16 -5.30 -12.42
N PRO A 134 -23.31 -4.96 -13.72
CA PRO A 134 -24.14 -5.75 -14.64
C PRO A 134 -23.68 -7.21 -14.69
N ALA A 135 -24.60 -8.15 -14.47
CA ALA A 135 -24.27 -9.58 -14.34
C ALA A 135 -23.46 -10.14 -15.53
N GLN A 136 -23.78 -9.70 -16.76
CA GLN A 136 -23.08 -10.10 -17.98
C GLN A 136 -21.64 -9.59 -18.06
N GLN A 137 -21.28 -8.56 -17.29
CA GLN A 137 -19.96 -7.95 -17.31
C GLN A 137 -19.05 -8.48 -16.20
N ARG A 138 -19.59 -9.07 -15.12
CA ARG A 138 -18.82 -9.46 -13.94
C ARG A 138 -17.65 -10.38 -14.26
N ASP A 139 -17.92 -11.55 -14.83
CA ASP A 139 -16.88 -12.55 -15.10
C ASP A 139 -15.87 -12.08 -16.17
N ILE A 140 -16.37 -11.35 -17.16
CA ILE A 140 -15.56 -10.78 -18.25
C ILE A 140 -14.59 -9.75 -17.66
N LEU A 141 -15.11 -8.78 -16.91
CA LEU A 141 -14.33 -7.72 -16.30
C LEU A 141 -13.34 -8.28 -15.28
N THR A 142 -13.76 -9.21 -14.41
CA THR A 142 -12.85 -9.87 -13.46
C THR A 142 -11.69 -10.53 -14.18
N SER A 143 -11.94 -11.25 -15.28
CA SER A 143 -10.88 -11.91 -16.05
C SER A 143 -9.92 -10.90 -16.69
N GLU A 144 -10.45 -9.81 -17.24
CA GLU A 144 -9.66 -8.69 -17.80
C GLU A 144 -8.76 -8.05 -16.73
N LEU A 145 -9.33 -7.72 -15.56
CA LEU A 145 -8.61 -7.07 -14.47
C LEU A 145 -7.55 -7.98 -13.84
N VAL A 146 -7.80 -9.28 -13.70
CA VAL A 146 -6.81 -10.24 -13.19
C VAL A 146 -5.63 -10.38 -14.17
N ALA A 147 -5.90 -10.46 -15.47
CA ALA A 147 -4.84 -10.49 -16.48
C ALA A 147 -4.00 -9.21 -16.45
N MET A 148 -4.65 -8.06 -16.30
CA MET A 148 -3.98 -6.78 -16.14
C MET A 148 -3.18 -6.71 -14.83
N TYR A 149 -3.71 -7.25 -13.72
CA TYR A 149 -3.07 -7.20 -12.41
C TYR A 149 -1.68 -7.85 -12.44
N GLY A 150 -1.57 -9.01 -13.10
CA GLY A 150 -0.30 -9.73 -13.22
C GLY A 150 0.71 -9.16 -14.22
N THR A 151 0.34 -8.16 -15.03
CA THR A 151 1.19 -7.73 -16.17
C THR A 151 1.37 -6.23 -16.33
N HIS A 152 0.47 -5.40 -15.78
CA HIS A 152 0.48 -3.97 -16.02
C HIS A 152 1.73 -3.30 -15.42
N PRO A 153 2.47 -2.46 -16.16
CA PRO A 153 3.77 -1.97 -15.72
C PRO A 153 3.73 -0.97 -14.55
N SER A 154 2.65 -0.19 -14.42
CA SER A 154 2.56 0.86 -13.40
C SER A 154 2.24 0.32 -12.01
N ARG A 155 2.96 0.83 -10.99
CA ARG A 155 2.69 0.49 -9.58
C ARG A 155 1.31 0.93 -9.13
N ALA A 156 0.88 2.13 -9.49
CA ALA A 156 -0.40 2.68 -9.08
C ALA A 156 -1.57 1.84 -9.62
N VAL A 157 -1.51 1.48 -10.91
CA VAL A 157 -2.52 0.63 -11.54
C VAL A 157 -2.49 -0.79 -10.97
N HIS A 158 -1.32 -1.37 -10.75
CA HIS A 158 -1.18 -2.68 -10.11
C HIS A 158 -1.81 -2.69 -8.71
N SER A 159 -1.47 -1.73 -7.85
CA SER A 159 -2.04 -1.62 -6.51
C SER A 159 -3.56 -1.43 -6.53
N ALA A 160 -4.09 -0.58 -7.41
CA ALA A 160 -5.54 -0.38 -7.53
C ALA A 160 -6.28 -1.63 -8.03
N LEU A 161 -5.68 -2.42 -8.92
CA LEU A 161 -6.25 -3.70 -9.37
C LEU A 161 -6.34 -4.71 -8.23
N GLY A 162 -5.26 -4.88 -7.47
CA GLY A 162 -5.24 -5.77 -6.30
C GLY A 162 -6.29 -5.35 -5.26
N TRP A 163 -6.36 -4.06 -4.94
CA TRP A 163 -7.37 -3.49 -4.04
C TRP A 163 -8.80 -3.73 -4.54
N LEU A 164 -9.07 -3.39 -5.82
CA LEU A 164 -10.41 -3.52 -6.41
C LEU A 164 -10.90 -4.97 -6.39
N LEU A 165 -10.03 -5.90 -6.77
CA LEU A 165 -10.34 -7.33 -6.79
C LEU A 165 -10.61 -7.86 -5.37
N ARG A 166 -9.83 -7.46 -4.35
CA ARG A 166 -10.13 -7.82 -2.95
C ARG A 166 -11.45 -7.23 -2.47
N ARG A 167 -11.73 -5.97 -2.80
CA ARG A 167 -13.01 -5.30 -2.48
C ARG A 167 -14.22 -5.98 -3.13
N TRP A 168 -14.01 -6.65 -4.25
CA TRP A 168 -15.01 -7.51 -4.93
C TRP A 168 -14.99 -8.98 -4.49
N GLY A 169 -14.26 -9.32 -3.42
CA GLY A 169 -14.20 -10.67 -2.86
C GLY A 169 -13.48 -11.69 -3.76
N GLN A 170 -12.58 -11.23 -4.63
CA GLN A 170 -11.81 -12.07 -5.53
C GLN A 170 -10.46 -12.49 -4.92
N ASP A 171 -10.41 -12.72 -3.60
CA ASP A 171 -9.18 -12.96 -2.83
C ASP A 171 -8.31 -14.08 -3.41
N GLU A 172 -8.91 -15.20 -3.83
CA GLU A 172 -8.17 -16.32 -4.42
C GLU A 172 -7.54 -15.97 -5.77
N LEU A 173 -8.20 -15.13 -6.58
CA LEU A 173 -7.63 -14.66 -7.84
C LEU A 173 -6.45 -13.72 -7.60
N VAL A 174 -6.60 -12.82 -6.63
CA VAL A 174 -5.53 -11.91 -6.19
C VAL A 174 -4.34 -12.71 -5.66
N ARG A 175 -4.60 -13.69 -4.78
CA ARG A 175 -3.57 -14.57 -4.20
C ARG A 175 -2.76 -15.28 -5.28
N ARG A 176 -3.40 -15.82 -6.33
CA ARG A 176 -2.67 -16.46 -7.44
C ARG A 176 -1.72 -15.50 -8.16
N VAL A 177 -2.09 -14.23 -8.31
CA VAL A 177 -1.20 -13.23 -8.91
C VAL A 177 -0.08 -12.84 -7.94
N ASP A 178 -0.40 -12.58 -6.68
CA ASP A 178 0.58 -12.24 -5.63
C ASP A 178 1.57 -13.39 -5.36
N GLU A 179 1.15 -14.64 -5.58
CA GLU A 179 1.99 -15.85 -5.46
C GLU A 179 2.68 -16.27 -6.78
N THR A 180 2.65 -15.42 -7.81
CA THR A 180 3.36 -15.65 -9.07
C THR A 180 4.69 -14.88 -9.07
N PRO A 181 5.86 -15.54 -8.94
CA PRO A 181 7.14 -14.85 -8.94
C PRO A 181 7.36 -14.07 -10.23
N LEU A 182 7.90 -12.87 -10.11
CA LEU A 182 8.19 -11.98 -11.22
C LEU A 182 9.50 -11.24 -10.92
N ASP A 183 10.48 -11.36 -11.81
CA ASP A 183 11.80 -10.75 -11.60
C ASP A 183 11.75 -9.22 -11.64
N TYR A 184 12.75 -8.59 -11.02
CA TYR A 184 12.95 -7.15 -11.10
C TYR A 184 13.22 -6.72 -12.55
N ASP A 185 12.53 -5.67 -13.02
CA ASP A 185 12.76 -5.09 -14.34
C ASP A 185 13.83 -3.99 -14.28
N GLU A 186 15.07 -4.35 -14.62
CA GLU A 186 16.20 -3.42 -14.67
C GLU A 186 16.02 -2.27 -15.68
N SER A 187 15.12 -2.41 -16.67
CA SER A 187 14.84 -1.33 -17.62
C SER A 187 14.03 -0.19 -17.01
N GLY A 188 13.45 -0.39 -15.82
CA GLY A 188 12.61 0.58 -15.13
C GLY A 188 11.27 0.83 -15.81
N LYS A 189 10.85 -0.03 -16.76
CA LYS A 189 9.56 0.10 -17.44
C LYS A 189 8.42 -0.41 -16.56
N ARG A 190 8.65 -1.47 -15.79
CA ARG A 190 7.75 -1.98 -14.75
C ARG A 190 8.19 -1.50 -13.38
N GLU A 191 7.24 -0.96 -12.62
CA GLU A 191 7.46 -0.30 -11.32
C GLU A 191 7.18 -1.22 -10.13
N TRP A 192 7.13 -2.54 -10.35
CA TRP A 192 6.92 -3.54 -9.30
C TRP A 192 7.41 -4.92 -9.74
N TYR A 193 7.58 -5.83 -8.79
CA TYR A 193 7.97 -7.22 -9.02
C TYR A 193 7.54 -8.10 -7.83
N VAL A 194 7.58 -9.42 -7.99
CA VAL A 194 7.15 -10.36 -6.95
C VAL A 194 8.30 -11.29 -6.60
N LEU A 195 8.73 -11.21 -5.34
CA LEU A 195 9.76 -12.08 -4.81
C LEU A 195 9.13 -13.30 -4.17
N LYS A 196 9.63 -14.47 -4.56
CA LYS A 196 9.42 -15.71 -3.81
C LYS A 196 10.67 -16.00 -2.99
N ILE A 197 10.49 -16.21 -1.69
CA ILE A 197 11.52 -16.65 -0.77
C ILE A 197 11.06 -17.95 -0.15
N ASP A 198 11.79 -19.03 -0.41
CA ASP A 198 11.55 -20.30 0.28
C ASP A 198 12.23 -20.22 1.65
N PRO A 199 11.49 -20.29 2.78
CA PRO A 199 12.10 -20.34 4.09
C PRO A 199 13.13 -21.48 4.13
N PRO A 200 14.33 -21.27 4.71
CA PRO A 200 15.27 -22.36 4.85
C PRO A 200 14.58 -23.49 5.64
N ALA A 201 14.74 -24.73 5.16
CA ALA A 201 14.30 -25.89 5.93
C ALA A 201 14.80 -25.71 7.37
N PRO A 202 13.96 -26.01 8.38
CA PRO A 202 14.29 -25.75 9.77
C PRO A 202 15.51 -26.60 10.02
N ALA A 203 16.69 -25.96 9.99
CA ALA A 203 17.94 -26.65 10.17
C ALA A 203 17.79 -27.28 11.55
N THR A 204 17.78 -28.63 11.60
CA THR A 204 17.45 -29.48 12.75
C THR A 204 17.50 -28.66 14.02
N ALA A 205 16.36 -28.41 14.66
CA ALA A 205 16.06 -27.38 15.66
C ALA A 205 17.22 -26.78 16.50
N GLU A 206 18.33 -27.49 16.72
CA GLU A 206 19.65 -27.00 17.09
C GLU A 206 20.22 -25.83 16.28
N SER A 207 20.07 -25.76 14.95
CA SER A 207 20.71 -24.69 14.15
C SER A 207 19.96 -23.36 14.27
N VAL A 208 18.62 -23.38 14.18
CA VAL A 208 17.79 -22.20 14.50
C VAL A 208 17.89 -21.86 15.99
N ARG A 209 17.96 -22.83 16.92
CA ARG A 209 18.30 -22.58 18.34
C ARG A 209 19.71 -22.02 18.55
N SER A 210 20.65 -22.25 17.63
CA SER A 210 22.00 -21.71 17.70
C SER A 210 22.08 -20.27 17.17
N MET A 211 21.29 -19.92 16.14
CA MET A 211 21.12 -18.53 15.67
C MET A 211 20.23 -17.69 16.59
N VAL A 212 19.25 -18.32 17.24
CA VAL A 212 18.32 -17.71 18.20
C VAL A 212 18.77 -17.94 19.65
N GLY A 213 19.98 -18.47 19.87
CA GLY A 213 20.63 -18.58 21.17
C GLY A 213 19.81 -19.28 22.28
N ARG A 214 19.91 -20.61 22.39
CA ARG A 214 19.54 -21.42 23.58
C ARG A 214 18.27 -20.96 24.31
N LEU A 215 17.13 -21.05 23.62
CA LEU A 215 15.83 -20.97 24.27
C LEU A 215 15.56 -22.26 25.09
N SER A 216 15.70 -22.12 26.40
CA SER A 216 15.13 -22.93 27.49
C SER A 216 15.48 -24.44 27.56
N ASP A 217 16.32 -24.78 28.53
CA ASP A 217 16.45 -26.14 29.10
C ASP A 217 15.44 -26.38 30.25
N HIS A 218 14.27 -25.76 30.17
CA HIS A 218 13.20 -25.88 31.16
C HIS A 218 11.88 -26.30 30.51
N THR A 219 11.89 -27.48 29.88
CA THR A 219 10.67 -28.27 29.74
C THR A 219 10.28 -28.83 31.11
N LYS A 220 9.58 -28.01 31.91
CA LYS A 220 8.59 -28.59 32.82
C LYS A 220 7.41 -29.02 31.97
N ALA A 221 7.15 -30.32 31.98
CA ALA A 221 6.07 -30.98 31.26
C ALA A 221 4.77 -30.16 31.28
N VAL A 222 4.26 -29.85 30.09
CA VAL A 222 2.91 -29.34 29.88
C VAL A 222 1.92 -30.46 30.29
N PRO A 223 0.95 -30.21 31.18
CA PRO A 223 -0.12 -31.16 31.41
C PRO A 223 -0.98 -31.27 30.15
N THR A 224 -1.25 -32.51 29.79
CA THR A 224 -2.10 -32.98 28.71
C THR A 224 -3.42 -32.22 28.54
N ALA A 225 -3.62 -31.71 27.31
CA ALA A 225 -4.87 -31.60 26.55
C ALA A 225 -6.14 -31.06 27.26
N ALA A 226 -6.45 -29.79 27.00
CA ALA A 226 -7.83 -29.31 26.95
C ALA A 226 -8.33 -29.35 25.49
N LYS A 227 -9.51 -29.94 25.30
CA LYS A 227 -10.13 -30.38 24.04
C LYS A 227 -10.85 -29.28 23.25
N ASP A 228 -10.27 -28.09 23.07
CA ASP A 228 -10.94 -26.98 22.35
C ASP A 228 -10.14 -26.43 21.15
N SER A 229 -9.33 -27.25 20.47
CA SER A 229 -8.41 -26.78 19.39
C SER A 229 -8.89 -27.03 17.95
N ALA A 230 -10.17 -27.30 17.72
CA ALA A 230 -10.67 -27.64 16.38
C ALA A 230 -11.12 -26.39 15.61
N ASN A 231 -10.20 -25.44 15.35
CA ASN A 231 -10.18 -24.57 14.14
C ASN A 231 -9.12 -23.45 14.17
N LYS A 232 -8.07 -23.51 15.00
CA LYS A 232 -7.08 -22.41 15.00
C LYS A 232 -6.33 -22.34 13.66
N PRO A 233 -6.22 -21.15 13.03
CA PRO A 233 -5.46 -20.99 11.80
C PRO A 233 -3.98 -21.31 12.06
N VAL A 234 -3.51 -22.39 11.44
CA VAL A 234 -2.12 -22.84 11.51
C VAL A 234 -1.36 -22.18 10.37
N ILE A 235 -0.34 -21.40 10.71
CA ILE A 235 0.61 -20.86 9.73
C ILE A 235 1.53 -21.99 9.28
N ASP A 236 1.64 -22.21 7.97
CA ASP A 236 2.65 -23.09 7.42
C ASP A 236 4.00 -22.35 7.37
N LEU A 237 4.88 -22.70 8.30
CA LEU A 237 6.19 -22.07 8.47
C LEU A 237 7.17 -22.39 7.34
N LEU A 238 6.85 -23.37 6.50
CA LEU A 238 7.67 -23.80 5.36
C LEU A 238 7.05 -23.40 4.03
N ALA A 239 5.86 -22.80 4.05
CA ALA A 239 5.25 -22.26 2.85
C ALA A 239 6.15 -21.16 2.26
N PRO A 240 6.28 -21.08 0.93
CA PRO A 240 6.98 -19.98 0.31
C PRO A 240 6.39 -18.62 0.69
N LEU A 241 7.27 -17.67 0.97
CA LEU A 241 6.92 -16.29 1.26
C LEU A 241 6.93 -15.47 -0.01
N TYR A 242 5.89 -14.66 -0.19
CA TYR A 242 5.73 -13.81 -1.37
C TYR A 242 5.70 -12.35 -0.98
N PHE A 243 6.58 -11.56 -1.61
CA PHE A 243 6.65 -10.11 -1.40
C PHE A 243 6.44 -9.40 -2.73
N THR A 244 5.31 -8.70 -2.85
CA THR A 244 5.14 -7.70 -3.92
C THR A 244 5.94 -6.46 -3.54
N MET A 245 6.94 -6.16 -4.36
CA MET A 245 7.86 -5.07 -4.16
C MET A 245 7.53 -3.93 -5.13
N ILE A 246 7.17 -2.77 -4.59
CA ILE A 246 6.94 -1.54 -5.35
C ILE A 246 8.26 -0.79 -5.49
N VAL A 247 8.60 -0.45 -6.73
CA VAL A 247 9.83 0.26 -7.08
C VAL A 247 9.53 1.74 -7.19
N PHE A 248 10.18 2.54 -6.35
CA PHE A 248 10.15 3.99 -6.41
C PHE A 248 11.47 4.50 -7.00
N PRO A 249 11.46 5.32 -8.05
CA PRO A 249 12.68 5.97 -8.53
C PRO A 249 13.22 6.92 -7.47
N GLY A 250 14.54 7.14 -7.48
CA GLY A 250 15.16 8.17 -6.65
C GLY A 250 14.71 9.57 -7.10
N GLY A 251 14.67 10.50 -6.16
CA GLY A 251 14.19 11.85 -6.40
C GLY A 251 14.45 12.77 -5.21
N GLU A 252 13.97 14.00 -5.35
CA GLU A 252 14.07 15.03 -4.32
C GLU A 252 12.66 15.39 -3.82
N PHE A 253 12.52 15.55 -2.52
CA PHE A 253 11.25 15.95 -1.90
C PHE A 253 11.50 16.82 -0.66
N GLU A 254 10.48 17.55 -0.22
CA GLU A 254 10.50 18.22 1.08
C GLU A 254 10.01 17.26 2.15
N MET A 255 10.87 16.97 3.12
CA MET A 255 10.56 16.13 4.28
C MET A 255 10.18 17.02 5.46
N GLY A 256 9.17 16.63 6.22
CA GLY A 256 8.66 17.34 7.39
C GLY A 256 7.33 18.04 7.15
N ASP A 257 7.04 19.03 7.98
CA ASP A 257 5.85 19.87 7.92
C ASP A 257 6.19 21.29 7.41
N PRO A 258 5.20 22.15 7.13
CA PRO A 258 5.46 23.50 6.64
C PRO A 258 6.33 24.38 7.56
N GLU A 259 6.38 24.11 8.87
CA GLU A 259 7.18 24.86 9.84
C GLU A 259 8.62 24.32 9.93
N ASN A 260 8.80 23.02 9.74
CA ASN A 260 10.07 22.30 9.89
C ASN A 260 10.36 21.39 8.70
N SER A 261 10.47 21.97 7.50
CA SER A 261 10.78 21.23 6.28
C SER A 261 12.28 21.25 5.93
N ARG A 262 12.75 20.15 5.34
CA ARG A 262 14.10 20.03 4.76
C ARG A 262 14.07 19.30 3.44
N ARG A 263 14.86 19.81 2.48
CA ARG A 263 15.04 19.17 1.18
C ARG A 263 15.87 17.91 1.32
N ILE A 264 15.30 16.76 0.97
CA ILE A 264 15.95 15.45 1.01
C ILE A 264 16.09 14.88 -0.39
N LYS A 265 17.19 14.15 -0.61
CA LYS A 265 17.46 13.43 -1.85
C LYS A 265 17.56 11.93 -1.59
N VAL A 266 16.63 11.17 -2.14
CA VAL A 266 16.69 9.71 -2.17
C VAL A 266 17.49 9.28 -3.40
N THR A 267 18.59 8.56 -3.18
CA THR A 267 19.54 8.21 -4.24
C THR A 267 19.22 6.84 -4.82
N GLY A 268 18.95 6.79 -6.12
CA GLY A 268 18.65 5.54 -6.84
C GLY A 268 17.24 5.01 -6.55
N PRO A 269 16.82 3.98 -7.31
CA PRO A 269 15.54 3.34 -7.04
C PRO A 269 15.57 2.58 -5.72
N ILE A 270 14.48 2.64 -4.97
CA ILE A 270 14.24 1.83 -3.77
C ILE A 270 13.05 0.90 -4.03
N ALA A 271 13.14 -0.34 -3.56
CA ALA A 271 12.06 -1.31 -3.63
C ALA A 271 11.48 -1.52 -2.23
N VAL A 272 10.17 -1.35 -2.08
CA VAL A 272 9.47 -1.41 -0.79
C VAL A 272 8.34 -2.42 -0.88
N CYS A 273 8.13 -3.22 0.16
CA CYS A 273 6.97 -4.09 0.24
C CYS A 273 5.68 -3.26 0.12
N ASP A 274 4.70 -3.76 -0.62
CA ASP A 274 3.40 -3.09 -0.81
C ASP A 274 2.45 -3.19 0.40
N GLN A 275 2.93 -3.76 1.50
CA GLN A 275 2.23 -3.96 2.77
C GLN A 275 3.23 -4.10 3.91
N GLU A 276 2.75 -3.98 5.14
CA GLU A 276 3.49 -4.38 6.33
C GLU A 276 3.84 -5.88 6.30
N VAL A 277 4.91 -6.24 7.02
CA VAL A 277 5.28 -7.64 7.24
C VAL A 277 4.17 -8.31 8.06
N THR A 278 3.47 -9.27 7.46
CA THR A 278 2.43 -10.06 8.12
C THR A 278 2.97 -11.16 9.05
N TRP A 279 2.09 -11.78 9.84
CA TRP A 279 2.45 -12.95 10.65
C TRP A 279 2.92 -14.15 9.83
N GLN A 280 2.40 -14.40 8.61
CA GLN A 280 2.92 -15.45 7.71
C GLN A 280 4.43 -15.30 7.49
N HIS A 281 4.89 -14.07 7.28
CA HIS A 281 6.29 -13.77 7.06
C HIS A 281 7.11 -13.92 8.35
N PHE A 282 6.66 -13.30 9.43
CA PHE A 282 7.45 -13.25 10.67
C PHE A 282 7.48 -14.60 11.40
N SER A 283 6.36 -15.34 11.40
CA SER A 283 6.28 -16.67 12.02
C SER A 283 7.22 -17.68 11.38
N SER A 284 7.51 -17.56 10.08
CA SER A 284 8.50 -18.40 9.39
C SER A 284 9.94 -18.14 9.87
N PHE A 285 10.21 -16.95 10.42
CA PHE A 285 11.51 -16.59 10.99
C PHE A 285 11.65 -17.04 12.45
N ASP A 286 10.63 -16.82 13.28
CA ASP A 286 10.70 -17.03 14.72
C ASP A 286 10.01 -18.33 15.20
N ALA A 287 9.58 -19.18 14.26
CA ALA A 287 8.81 -20.38 14.50
C ALA A 287 7.46 -20.15 15.22
N ASP A 288 6.77 -19.07 14.84
CA ASP A 288 5.44 -18.67 15.32
C ASP A 288 5.39 -18.31 16.81
N SER A 289 6.54 -17.99 17.41
CA SER A 289 6.67 -17.78 18.85
C SER A 289 5.94 -16.50 19.32
N HIS A 290 6.13 -15.39 18.61
CA HIS A 290 5.53 -14.09 18.93
C HIS A 290 4.02 -14.10 18.74
N ARG A 291 3.53 -14.57 17.59
CA ARG A 291 2.10 -14.60 17.30
C ARG A 291 1.34 -15.37 18.39
N GLN A 292 1.82 -16.57 18.74
CA GLN A 292 1.20 -17.39 19.77
C GLN A 292 1.24 -16.75 21.17
N GLU A 293 2.32 -16.02 21.49
CA GLU A 293 2.38 -15.25 22.73
C GLU A 293 1.33 -14.13 22.75
N TRP A 294 1.23 -13.35 21.69
CA TRP A 294 0.27 -12.26 21.58
C TRP A 294 -1.18 -12.76 21.57
N GLU A 295 -1.47 -13.85 20.87
CA GLU A 295 -2.78 -14.52 20.94
C GLU A 295 -3.14 -14.91 22.37
N ARG A 296 -2.19 -15.49 23.11
CA ARG A 296 -2.40 -15.92 24.50
C ARG A 296 -2.62 -14.73 25.42
N LYS A 297 -1.84 -13.66 25.25
CA LYS A 297 -1.89 -12.44 26.05
C LYS A 297 -3.21 -11.69 25.86
N TYR A 298 -3.64 -11.53 24.62
CA TYR A 298 -4.84 -10.73 24.29
C TYR A 298 -6.11 -11.55 24.09
N LYS A 299 -6.01 -12.88 24.04
CA LYS A 299 -7.14 -13.81 23.81
C LYS A 299 -7.89 -13.49 22.51
N LYS A 300 -7.17 -13.01 21.50
CA LYS A 300 -7.66 -12.75 20.15
C LYS A 300 -6.89 -13.64 19.18
N THR A 301 -7.58 -14.17 18.17
CA THR A 301 -6.93 -14.89 17.08
C THR A 301 -6.18 -13.90 16.20
N LEU A 302 -4.99 -14.29 15.75
CA LEU A 302 -4.17 -13.54 14.80
C LEU A 302 -4.03 -14.35 13.53
N GLU A 303 -4.52 -13.80 12.42
CA GLU A 303 -4.51 -14.44 11.12
C GLU A 303 -3.14 -14.28 10.44
N ALA A 304 -2.88 -15.10 9.41
CA ALA A 304 -1.59 -15.12 8.72
C ALA A 304 -1.30 -13.79 7.98
N GLU A 305 -2.34 -13.10 7.53
CA GLU A 305 -2.29 -11.83 6.80
C GLU A 305 -2.45 -10.59 7.69
N ASP A 306 -2.65 -10.76 9.00
CA ASP A 306 -2.57 -9.63 9.92
C ASP A 306 -1.12 -9.12 9.99
N PRO A 307 -0.91 -7.80 10.13
CA PRO A 307 0.43 -7.23 10.28
C PRO A 307 1.07 -7.77 11.57
N ALA A 308 2.34 -8.18 11.47
CA ALA A 308 3.12 -8.55 12.64
C ALA A 308 3.41 -7.30 13.47
N PHE A 309 3.16 -7.40 14.78
CA PHE A 309 3.35 -6.30 15.72
C PHE A 309 4.00 -6.77 17.02
N GLY A 310 4.40 -5.81 17.86
CA GLY A 310 5.04 -6.12 19.13
C GLY A 310 6.43 -6.75 18.96
N VAL A 311 7.10 -6.36 17.88
CA VAL A 311 8.46 -6.72 17.50
C VAL A 311 9.35 -5.51 17.74
N ASN A 312 10.51 -5.69 18.36
CA ASN A 312 11.45 -4.61 18.61
C ASN A 312 12.38 -4.36 17.41
N TRP A 313 13.12 -3.25 17.43
CA TRP A 313 13.99 -2.88 16.31
C TRP A 313 15.08 -3.92 15.99
N TYR A 314 15.67 -4.55 17.00
CA TYR A 314 16.71 -5.58 16.80
C TYR A 314 16.15 -6.84 16.14
N GLU A 315 14.92 -7.20 16.45
CA GLU A 315 14.22 -8.34 15.84
C GLU A 315 13.86 -8.05 14.39
N ALA A 316 13.42 -6.82 14.09
CA ALA A 316 13.19 -6.38 12.72
C ALA A 316 14.49 -6.39 11.89
N VAL A 317 15.61 -5.94 12.46
CA VAL A 317 16.94 -6.03 11.83
C VAL A 317 17.37 -7.48 11.60
N ASN A 318 17.17 -8.35 12.58
CA ASN A 318 17.51 -9.76 12.47
C ASN A 318 16.63 -10.48 11.42
N PHE A 319 15.34 -10.12 11.36
CA PHE A 319 14.42 -10.58 10.33
C PHE A 319 14.88 -10.16 8.93
N CYS A 320 15.33 -8.91 8.73
CA CYS A 320 15.90 -8.46 7.46
C CYS A 320 17.17 -9.25 7.07
N ARG A 321 18.05 -9.53 8.04
CA ARG A 321 19.23 -10.37 7.79
C ARG A 321 18.85 -11.80 7.41
N TRP A 322 17.89 -12.37 8.14
CA TRP A 322 17.34 -13.70 7.86
C TRP A 322 16.73 -13.77 6.46
N LEU A 323 15.88 -12.80 6.07
CA LEU A 323 15.30 -12.73 4.72
C LEU A 323 16.39 -12.69 3.64
N THR A 324 17.45 -11.93 3.86
CA THR A 324 18.59 -11.83 2.92
C THR A 324 19.25 -13.20 2.73
N SER A 325 19.49 -13.92 3.82
CA SER A 325 20.05 -15.28 3.77
C SER A 325 19.08 -16.32 3.22
N ALA A 326 17.79 -16.24 3.55
CA ALA A 326 16.73 -17.10 3.04
C ALA A 326 16.55 -16.97 1.53
N ARG A 327 16.79 -15.76 0.98
CA ARG A 327 16.88 -15.50 -0.46
C ARG A 327 18.13 -16.12 -1.12
N GLY A 328 19.05 -16.70 -0.34
CA GLY A 328 20.30 -17.27 -0.82
C GLY A 328 21.39 -16.24 -1.09
N LEU A 329 21.28 -15.01 -0.56
CA LEU A 329 22.33 -14.01 -0.66
C LEU A 329 23.40 -14.20 0.43
N ASP A 330 24.63 -13.81 0.11
CA ASP A 330 25.79 -13.97 1.00
C ASP A 330 25.95 -12.81 2.00
N GLU A 331 26.90 -12.94 2.94
CA GLU A 331 27.16 -11.90 3.96
C GLU A 331 27.60 -10.55 3.34
N LYS A 332 28.17 -10.54 2.12
CA LYS A 332 28.54 -9.30 1.42
C LYS A 332 27.32 -8.53 0.90
N SER A 333 26.20 -9.22 0.76
CA SER A 333 24.92 -8.69 0.31
C SER A 333 24.10 -8.11 1.46
N GLN A 334 24.44 -8.41 2.71
CA GLN A 334 23.72 -7.95 3.90
C GLN A 334 23.76 -6.42 4.05
N SER A 335 22.59 -5.84 4.29
CA SER A 335 22.42 -4.40 4.56
C SER A 335 22.71 -4.05 6.02
N TYR A 336 22.62 -4.99 6.95
CA TYR A 336 23.10 -4.81 8.33
C TYR A 336 24.34 -5.66 8.56
N ILE A 337 25.30 -5.17 9.33
CA ILE A 337 26.51 -5.95 9.64
C ILE A 337 26.18 -7.22 10.44
N HIS A 338 27.05 -8.22 10.42
CA HIS A 338 26.96 -9.31 11.38
C HIS A 338 27.15 -8.77 12.80
N PHE A 339 26.32 -9.24 13.74
CA PHE A 339 26.44 -8.92 15.16
C PHE A 339 26.71 -10.20 15.93
N ASP A 340 27.84 -10.25 16.63
CA ASP A 340 28.16 -11.36 17.52
C ASP A 340 27.36 -11.17 18.81
N PHE A 341 26.28 -11.95 18.96
CA PHE A 341 25.47 -11.89 20.16
C PHE A 341 26.32 -12.21 21.41
N PRO A 342 26.32 -11.33 22.43
CA PRO A 342 27.03 -11.60 23.68
C PRO A 342 26.60 -12.93 24.28
N SER A 343 27.58 -13.73 24.72
CA SER A 343 27.30 -14.99 25.41
C SER A 343 26.53 -14.72 26.71
N GLY A 344 25.41 -15.40 26.93
CA GLY A 344 24.62 -15.27 28.16
C GLY A 344 23.56 -14.17 28.14
N LEU A 345 23.22 -13.62 26.96
CA LEU A 345 21.96 -12.89 26.82
C LEU A 345 20.81 -13.84 27.19
N GLU A 346 20.13 -13.57 28.31
CA GLU A 346 18.84 -14.19 28.57
C GLU A 346 17.85 -13.60 27.56
N SER A 347 17.61 -14.31 26.45
CA SER A 347 16.40 -14.11 25.68
C SER A 347 15.25 -14.48 26.60
N ASN A 348 14.51 -13.51 27.10
CA ASN A 348 13.12 -13.79 27.47
C ASN A 348 12.50 -14.48 26.24
N PRO A 349 11.61 -15.48 26.41
CA PRO A 349 10.98 -16.14 25.28
C PRO A 349 10.43 -15.06 24.33
N GLY A 350 10.96 -15.00 23.12
CA GLY A 350 10.51 -14.04 22.10
C GLY A 350 10.95 -12.58 22.27
N TRP A 351 11.99 -12.23 23.05
CA TRP A 351 12.53 -10.86 23.02
C TRP A 351 14.05 -10.83 22.86
N LEU A 352 14.54 -10.36 21.72
CA LEU A 352 15.96 -10.00 21.55
C LEU A 352 16.24 -8.68 22.27
N ASN A 353 16.74 -8.76 23.50
CA ASN A 353 17.01 -7.58 24.33
C ASN A 353 18.51 -7.28 24.41
N LEU A 354 19.03 -6.50 23.46
CA LEU A 354 20.41 -6.02 23.50
C LEU A 354 20.56 -4.85 24.49
N PRO A 355 21.76 -4.66 25.10
CA PRO A 355 22.00 -3.54 26.01
C PRO A 355 21.55 -2.20 25.42
N ALA A 356 21.00 -1.33 26.25
CA ALA A 356 20.60 0.01 25.83
C ALA A 356 21.79 0.75 25.17
N GLY A 357 21.55 1.35 24.01
CA GLY A 357 22.59 2.01 23.21
C GLY A 357 23.39 1.09 22.29
N THR A 358 23.01 -0.19 22.14
CA THR A 358 23.61 -1.06 21.13
C THR A 358 23.27 -0.54 19.74
N GLU A 359 24.29 -0.12 18.99
CA GLU A 359 24.14 0.22 17.59
C GLU A 359 24.28 -1.03 16.72
N TRP A 360 23.41 -1.17 15.71
CA TRP A 360 23.54 -2.19 14.67
C TRP A 360 23.67 -1.50 13.30
N PRO A 361 24.91 -1.19 12.87
CA PRO A 361 25.16 -0.38 11.68
C PRO A 361 24.52 -0.92 10.40
N MET A 362 23.80 -0.04 9.71
CA MET A 362 23.30 -0.26 8.35
C MET A 362 24.33 0.18 7.31
N ARG A 363 24.49 -0.60 6.25
CA ARG A 363 25.27 -0.29 5.05
C ARG A 363 24.32 -0.03 3.89
N ALA A 364 24.19 1.24 3.50
CA ALA A 364 23.44 1.62 2.31
C ALA A 364 24.06 1.01 1.03
N GLY A 365 23.24 0.82 0.00
CA GLY A 365 23.68 0.34 -1.32
C GLY A 365 23.99 -1.16 -1.40
N ARG A 366 23.62 -1.94 -0.38
CA ARG A 366 23.67 -3.41 -0.41
C ARG A 366 22.34 -3.97 -0.91
N PRO A 367 22.33 -5.11 -1.63
CA PRO A 367 21.10 -5.67 -2.21
C PRO A 367 20.24 -6.46 -1.20
N GLY A 368 20.70 -6.64 0.04
CA GLY A 368 19.94 -7.32 1.09
C GLY A 368 18.80 -6.46 1.67
N PHE A 369 17.87 -7.13 2.33
CA PHE A 369 16.73 -6.48 2.97
C PHE A 369 17.16 -5.59 4.13
N ARG A 370 16.41 -4.51 4.35
CA ARG A 370 16.59 -3.57 5.45
C ARG A 370 15.30 -2.83 5.74
N LEU A 371 15.25 -2.19 6.89
CA LEU A 371 14.23 -1.18 7.16
C LEU A 371 14.51 0.05 6.29
N LEU A 372 13.44 0.78 5.96
CA LEU A 372 13.55 2.11 5.37
C LEU A 372 14.18 3.07 6.40
N THR A 373 14.94 4.04 5.92
CA THR A 373 15.27 5.20 6.77
C THR A 373 14.05 6.10 6.91
N ASP A 374 14.03 7.01 7.88
CA ASP A 374 12.93 7.97 8.04
C ASP A 374 12.71 8.80 6.75
N GLU A 375 13.81 9.19 6.10
CA GLU A 375 13.78 9.89 4.82
C GLU A 375 13.11 9.07 3.71
N GLU A 376 13.45 7.79 3.61
CA GLU A 376 12.89 6.91 2.57
C GLU A 376 11.44 6.56 2.87
N TRP A 377 11.09 6.34 4.15
CA TRP A 377 9.72 6.05 4.57
C TRP A 377 8.80 7.23 4.25
N GLU A 378 9.19 8.45 4.63
CA GLU A 378 8.38 9.63 4.31
C GLU A 378 8.34 9.89 2.79
N TYR A 379 9.44 9.64 2.07
CA TYR A 379 9.46 9.76 0.62
C TYR A 379 8.45 8.85 -0.06
N VAL A 380 8.34 7.58 0.35
CA VAL A 380 7.38 6.64 -0.24
C VAL A 380 5.95 6.86 0.25
N ALA A 381 5.77 7.26 1.51
CA ALA A 381 4.45 7.55 2.08
C ALA A 381 3.81 8.77 1.39
N ARG A 382 4.60 9.80 1.09
CA ARG A 382 4.14 11.00 0.36
C ARG A 382 4.13 10.81 -1.15
N TYR A 383 5.14 10.13 -1.68
CA TYR A 383 5.50 9.98 -3.09
C TYR A 383 4.78 10.91 -4.08
N GLY A 384 5.21 12.17 -4.10
CA GLY A 384 4.71 13.20 -5.02
C GLY A 384 3.59 14.09 -4.46
N THR A 385 3.06 13.78 -3.27
CA THR A 385 2.06 14.62 -2.59
C THR A 385 2.72 15.53 -1.53
N GLY A 386 2.24 16.78 -1.46
CA GLY A 386 2.60 17.75 -0.43
C GLY A 386 1.51 17.93 0.63
N THR A 387 0.53 17.03 0.63
CA THR A 387 -0.66 17.07 1.49
C THR A 387 -0.37 16.42 2.85
N THR A 388 -1.30 16.58 3.79
CA THR A 388 -1.23 16.02 5.14
C THR A 388 -1.24 14.49 5.10
N TYR A 389 -2.08 13.91 4.25
CA TYR A 389 -2.17 12.47 4.00
C TYR A 389 -1.87 12.16 2.53
N SER A 390 -1.57 10.90 2.21
CA SER A 390 -1.29 10.45 0.83
C SER A 390 -2.50 10.61 -0.11
N PHE A 391 -3.72 10.61 0.43
CA PHE A 391 -4.97 10.78 -0.32
C PHE A 391 -5.46 12.24 -0.37
N GLY A 392 -4.78 13.17 0.31
CA GLY A 392 -5.18 14.58 0.37
C GLY A 392 -5.13 15.20 1.77
N ASN A 393 -5.87 16.28 1.97
CA ASN A 393 -5.97 17.00 3.25
C ASN A 393 -7.30 16.74 3.98
N SER A 394 -8.28 16.13 3.32
CA SER A 394 -9.61 15.96 3.90
C SER A 394 -9.66 14.86 4.95
N GLU A 395 -9.75 15.24 6.23
CA GLU A 395 -9.95 14.29 7.34
C GLU A 395 -11.22 13.45 7.20
N SER A 396 -12.24 13.95 6.48
CA SER A 396 -13.48 13.22 6.23
C SER A 396 -13.28 11.90 5.46
N LEU A 397 -12.13 11.74 4.80
CA LEU A 397 -11.76 10.54 4.06
C LEU A 397 -10.89 9.57 4.87
N LEU A 398 -10.49 9.90 6.10
CA LEU A 398 -9.56 9.06 6.89
C LEU A 398 -10.01 7.60 7.02
N ALA A 399 -11.30 7.39 7.30
CA ALA A 399 -11.87 6.06 7.49
C ALA A 399 -11.92 5.21 6.20
N GLU A 400 -11.76 5.83 5.03
CA GLU A 400 -11.71 5.12 3.74
C GLU A 400 -10.31 4.62 3.40
N TYR A 401 -9.26 5.17 4.02
CA TYR A 401 -7.85 4.86 3.70
C TYR A 401 -7.04 4.32 4.88
N ASN A 402 -7.52 4.45 6.13
CA ASN A 402 -6.73 4.12 7.32
C ASN A 402 -7.56 3.42 8.39
N TRP A 403 -6.90 2.50 9.09
CA TRP A 403 -7.33 2.02 10.40
C TRP A 403 -6.65 2.87 11.48
N TYR A 404 -7.44 3.57 12.28
CA TYR A 404 -6.99 4.45 13.36
C TYR A 404 -7.88 4.30 14.59
N THR A 405 -7.60 5.03 15.66
CA THR A 405 -8.24 4.89 16.98
C THR A 405 -9.78 4.80 16.91
N ASP A 406 -10.42 5.57 16.03
CA ASP A 406 -11.88 5.69 16.01
C ASP A 406 -12.60 4.59 15.20
N ASN A 407 -11.91 3.95 14.24
CA ASN A 407 -12.52 2.91 13.39
C ASN A 407 -11.86 1.52 13.51
N SER A 408 -10.75 1.39 14.23
CA SER A 408 -9.98 0.14 14.32
C SER A 408 -10.45 -0.84 15.40
N ASP A 409 -11.42 -0.46 16.22
CA ASP A 409 -11.81 -1.21 17.43
C ASP A 409 -10.61 -1.51 18.37
N GLN A 410 -9.62 -0.59 18.38
CA GLN A 410 -8.38 -0.72 19.16
C GLN A 410 -7.60 -2.00 18.83
N TRP A 411 -7.62 -2.41 17.55
CA TRP A 411 -6.95 -3.62 17.09
C TRP A 411 -6.34 -3.44 15.70
N SER A 412 -5.36 -4.27 15.37
CA SER A 412 -4.84 -4.35 14.01
C SER A 412 -5.87 -4.98 13.07
N HIS A 413 -5.81 -4.62 11.80
CA HIS A 413 -6.63 -5.21 10.75
C HIS A 413 -5.74 -5.85 9.68
N ARG A 414 -6.31 -6.75 8.89
CA ARG A 414 -5.61 -7.43 7.78
C ARG A 414 -4.96 -6.39 6.85
N THR A 415 -3.75 -6.69 6.39
CA THR A 415 -3.08 -5.82 5.43
C THR A 415 -3.86 -5.68 4.11
N LYS A 416 -3.65 -4.54 3.42
CA LYS A 416 -4.24 -4.23 2.11
C LYS A 416 -5.79 -4.27 2.03
N GLN A 417 -6.47 -3.98 3.13
CA GLN A 417 -7.94 -3.95 3.21
C GLN A 417 -8.57 -2.61 2.79
N LEU A 418 -8.02 -1.48 3.26
CA LEU A 418 -8.48 -0.12 2.92
C LEU A 418 -7.65 0.49 1.80
#